data_AF-A0A7W2TCY1-F1
#
_entry.id   AF-A0A7W2TCY1-F1
#
_cell.length_a   1.000
_cell.length_b   1.000
_cell.length_c   1.000
_cell.angle_alpha   90.00
_cell.angle_beta   90.00
_cell.angle_gamma   90.00
#
_symmetry.space_group_name_H-M   'P 1'
#
loop_
_entity.id
_entity.type
_entity.pdbx_description
1 polymer ?
#
loop_
_entity_poly.entity_id
_entity_poly.type
_entity_poly.pdbx_seq_one_letter_code
_entity_poly.pdbx_strand_id
1 'polypeptide(L)'
;MSSQRWILSAKGPLLESAVLYWGELLAFILLALLVSRVNFSPLNTVSWIILGFGLSLSNWGVLMLMSLWFAAITASTYRPKNINRLSYNASQVLLYLLSIVAIVSLLLVVPASLLSSPSMGIEGNYSYGNHLQWFSDKSSGLLPQVSLVSISTIFYKGIMLVWGIWLSFAFLSWIK
;
A
#
# COMPACT_ATOMS: atom_id res chain seq x y z
N MET A 1 -0.85 -10.60 24.18
CA MET A 1 -1.20 -11.61 23.14
C MET A 1 -0.08 -11.67 22.12
N SER A 2 0.25 -12.85 21.59
CA SER A 2 1.51 -13.08 20.86
C SER A 2 1.66 -12.20 19.62
N SER A 3 2.76 -11.44 19.57
CA SER A 3 3.12 -10.45 18.54
C SER A 3 3.40 -11.03 17.14
N GLN A 4 2.91 -12.24 16.83
CA GLN A 4 3.21 -13.02 15.62
C GLN A 4 1.95 -13.50 14.88
N ARG A 5 0.81 -12.84 15.10
CA ARG A 5 -0.47 -13.20 14.47
C ARG A 5 -0.98 -12.05 13.61
N TRP A 6 -1.19 -12.33 12.34
CA TRP A 6 -1.84 -11.45 11.38
C TRP A 6 -3.36 -11.64 11.49
N ILE A 7 -4.04 -10.66 12.06
CA ILE A 7 -5.50 -10.69 12.28
C ILE A 7 -6.20 -10.36 10.95
N LEU A 8 -6.90 -11.32 10.37
CA LEU A 8 -7.57 -11.17 9.06
C LEU A 8 -8.99 -10.61 9.19
N SER A 9 -9.67 -10.96 10.28
CA SER A 9 -11.02 -10.52 10.59
C SER A 9 -11.27 -10.69 12.09
N ALA A 10 -11.79 -9.65 12.73
CA ALA A 10 -12.32 -9.70 14.07
C ALA A 10 -13.82 -9.39 14.01
N LYS A 11 -14.66 -10.35 14.39
CA LYS A 11 -16.11 -10.14 14.53
C LYS A 11 -16.46 -10.15 16.02
N GLY A 12 -16.89 -8.98 16.52
CA GLY A 12 -17.36 -8.77 17.88
C GLY A 12 -18.82 -8.32 17.91
N PRO A 13 -19.55 -8.50 19.02
CA PRO A 13 -21.01 -8.47 18.98
C PRO A 13 -21.67 -7.08 18.93
N LEU A 14 -21.00 -5.98 19.30
CA LEU A 14 -21.70 -4.69 19.46
C LEU A 14 -20.90 -3.41 19.08
N LEU A 15 -19.57 -3.48 18.95
CA LEU A 15 -18.71 -2.37 18.50
C LEU A 15 -17.62 -2.96 17.61
N GLU A 16 -17.88 -2.99 16.30
CA GLU A 16 -16.96 -3.59 15.33
C GLU A 16 -15.70 -2.73 15.20
N SER A 17 -14.55 -3.25 15.62
CA SER A 17 -13.27 -2.80 15.09
C SER A 17 -13.25 -3.21 13.61
N ALA A 18 -13.62 -2.29 12.73
CA ALA A 18 -13.67 -2.53 11.31
C ALA A 18 -12.26 -2.76 10.79
N VAL A 19 -12.07 -3.86 10.04
CA VAL A 19 -10.84 -4.06 9.26
C VAL A 19 -10.95 -3.16 8.04
N LEU A 20 -10.58 -1.88 8.20
CA LEU A 20 -10.69 -0.84 7.16
C LEU A 20 -9.88 -1.20 5.90
N TYR A 21 -8.84 -2.02 6.07
CA TYR A 21 -7.95 -2.45 4.99
C TYR A 21 -8.68 -3.04 3.78
N TRP A 22 -9.74 -3.84 3.95
CA TRP A 22 -10.43 -4.45 2.80
C TRP A 22 -11.24 -3.42 1.99
N GLY A 23 -11.82 -2.41 2.65
CA GLY A 23 -12.51 -1.32 1.99
C GLY A 23 -11.54 -0.37 1.29
N GLU A 24 -10.42 -0.04 1.95
CA GLU A 24 -9.36 0.78 1.38
C GLU A 24 -8.67 0.10 0.19
N LEU A 25 -8.40 -1.21 0.29
CA LEU A 25 -7.83 -1.99 -0.81
C LEU A 25 -8.79 -2.06 -2.01
N LEU A 26 -10.10 -2.17 -1.78
CA LEU A 26 -11.10 -2.10 -2.85
C LEU A 26 -11.14 -0.72 -3.52
N ALA A 27 -11.15 0.36 -2.73
CA ALA A 27 -11.10 1.72 -3.26
C ALA A 27 -9.80 1.97 -4.04
N PHE A 28 -8.68 1.41 -3.58
CA PHE A 28 -7.41 1.47 -4.27
C PHE A 28 -7.42 0.67 -5.58
N ILE A 29 -7.96 -0.55 -5.60
CA ILE A 29 -8.08 -1.33 -6.84
C ILE A 29 -8.93 -0.56 -7.85
N LEU A 30 -10.03 0.07 -7.42
CA LEU A 30 -10.85 0.91 -8.31
C LEU A 30 -10.09 2.12 -8.84
N LEU A 31 -9.35 2.85 -8.00
CA LEU A 31 -8.49 3.95 -8.43
C LEU A 31 -7.37 3.49 -9.35
N ALA A 32 -6.72 2.37 -9.05
CA ALA A 32 -5.66 1.79 -9.86
C ALA A 32 -6.19 1.34 -11.23
N LEU A 33 -7.39 0.76 -11.29
CA LEU A 33 -8.06 0.41 -12.54
C LEU A 33 -8.43 1.66 -13.35
N LEU A 34 -8.92 2.73 -12.70
CA LEU A 34 -9.20 3.99 -13.36
C LEU A 34 -7.92 4.62 -13.92
N VAL A 35 -6.83 4.63 -13.15
CA VAL A 35 -5.53 5.20 -13.54
C VAL A 35 -4.83 4.34 -14.60
N SER A 36 -4.93 3.00 -14.55
CA SER A 36 -4.32 2.12 -15.56
C SER A 36 -5.08 2.09 -16.88
N ARG A 37 -6.36 2.49 -16.88
CA ARG A 37 -7.18 2.65 -18.10
C ARG A 37 -6.84 3.93 -18.85
N VAL A 38 -6.18 4.90 -18.22
CA VAL A 38 -5.62 6.05 -18.91
C VAL A 38 -4.32 5.61 -19.57
N ASN A 39 -4.11 5.92 -20.85
CA ASN A 39 -2.84 5.72 -21.59
C ASN A 39 -1.63 6.48 -20.98
N PHE A 40 -1.76 6.95 -19.75
CA PHE A 40 -0.85 7.78 -19.00
C PHE A 40 0.08 6.96 -18.08
N SER A 41 -0.05 5.63 -18.03
CA SER A 41 0.83 4.78 -17.23
C SER A 41 1.87 4.07 -18.11
N PRO A 42 3.18 4.17 -17.78
CA PRO A 42 4.22 3.41 -18.47
C PRO A 42 4.24 1.92 -18.07
N LEU A 43 3.50 1.55 -17.02
CA LEU A 43 3.41 0.18 -16.52
C LEU A 43 2.19 -0.56 -17.07
N ASN A 44 2.37 -1.87 -17.35
CA ASN A 44 1.28 -2.79 -17.61
C ASN A 44 0.37 -2.96 -16.38
N THR A 45 -0.92 -3.19 -16.58
CA THR A 45 -1.95 -3.36 -15.53
C THR A 45 -1.54 -4.38 -14.47
N VAL A 46 -0.91 -5.48 -14.89
CA VAL A 46 -0.44 -6.54 -13.96
C VAL A 46 0.64 -6.01 -13.02
N SER A 47 1.60 -5.24 -13.53
CA SER A 47 2.66 -4.64 -12.71
C SER A 47 2.10 -3.64 -11.71
N TRP A 48 1.08 -2.88 -12.11
CA TRP A 48 0.36 -1.97 -11.21
C TRP A 48 -0.35 -2.70 -10.07
N ILE A 49 -1.01 -3.81 -10.36
CA ILE A 49 -1.71 -4.62 -9.36
C ILE A 49 -0.69 -5.20 -8.36
N ILE A 50 0.40 -5.79 -8.85
CA ILE A 50 1.42 -6.39 -7.97
C ILE A 50 2.10 -5.32 -7.10
N LEU A 51 2.47 -4.19 -7.70
CA LEU A 51 3.12 -3.07 -7.00
C LEU A 51 2.18 -2.46 -5.97
N GLY A 52 0.93 -2.19 -6.35
CA GLY A 52 -0.10 -1.66 -5.46
C GLY A 52 -0.43 -2.61 -4.31
N PHE A 53 -0.54 -3.90 -4.58
CA PHE A 53 -0.78 -4.90 -3.53
C PHE A 53 0.33 -4.89 -2.47
N GLY A 54 1.60 -5.00 -2.88
CA GLY A 54 2.71 -5.01 -1.92
C GLY A 54 2.91 -3.68 -1.19
N LEU A 55 2.70 -2.54 -1.84
CA LEU A 55 2.81 -1.25 -1.16
C LEU A 55 1.62 -0.94 -0.27
N SER A 56 0.38 -1.33 -0.62
CA SER A 56 -0.81 -1.10 0.23
C SER A 56 -0.74 -1.82 1.58
N LEU A 57 -0.11 -2.99 1.60
CA LEU A 57 0.16 -3.78 2.80
C LEU A 57 1.23 -3.16 3.72
N SER A 58 2.10 -2.30 3.17
CA SER A 58 3.31 -1.80 3.84
C SER A 58 3.23 -0.30 4.12
N ASN A 59 3.05 0.52 3.08
CA ASN A 59 3.07 1.97 3.16
C ASN A 59 2.30 2.63 2.02
N TRP A 60 1.15 3.21 2.36
CA TRP A 60 0.31 4.00 1.47
C TRP A 60 1.00 5.24 0.88
N GLY A 61 1.86 5.90 1.65
CA GLY A 61 2.60 7.07 1.20
C GLY A 61 3.55 6.75 0.04
N VAL A 62 4.26 5.62 0.11
CA VAL A 62 5.15 5.18 -0.99
C VAL A 62 4.34 4.81 -2.23
N LEU A 63 3.16 4.20 -2.06
CA LEU A 63 2.26 3.89 -3.17
C LEU A 63 1.77 5.16 -3.89
N MET A 64 1.36 6.18 -3.14
CA MET A 64 0.95 7.46 -3.71
C MET A 64 2.11 8.17 -4.40
N LEU A 65 3.30 8.14 -3.81
CA LEU A 65 4.52 8.67 -4.40
C LEU A 65 4.86 7.98 -5.72
N MET A 66 4.77 6.64 -5.79
CA MET A 66 4.97 5.90 -7.05
C MET A 66 3.96 6.31 -8.11
N SER A 67 2.69 6.45 -7.72
CA SER A 67 1.62 6.88 -8.61
C SER A 67 1.86 8.28 -9.18
N LEU A 68 2.26 9.22 -8.32
CA LEU A 68 2.63 10.56 -8.72
C LEU A 68 3.86 10.56 -9.63
N TRP A 69 4.87 9.76 -9.31
CA TRP A 69 6.11 9.68 -10.08
C TRP A 69 5.88 9.13 -11.49
N PHE A 70 5.16 8.02 -11.64
CA PHE A 70 4.81 7.48 -12.96
C PHE A 70 3.94 8.45 -13.76
N ALA A 71 2.96 9.09 -13.12
CA ALA A 71 2.18 10.14 -13.76
C ALA A 71 3.07 11.31 -14.22
N ALA A 72 4.02 11.75 -13.40
CA ALA A 72 4.93 12.84 -13.75
C ALA A 72 5.87 12.48 -14.92
N ILE A 73 6.37 11.23 -14.98
CA ILE A 73 7.14 10.72 -16.12
C ILE A 73 6.29 10.78 -17.39
N THR A 74 5.05 10.30 -17.36
CA THR A 74 4.21 10.32 -18.56
C THR A 74 3.77 11.74 -18.93
N ALA A 75 3.49 12.60 -17.95
CA ALA A 75 3.21 14.02 -18.20
C ALA A 75 4.38 14.69 -18.95
N SER A 76 5.61 14.27 -18.69
CA SER A 76 6.81 14.80 -19.33
C SER A 76 6.89 14.50 -20.83
N THR A 77 6.22 13.45 -21.33
CA THR A 77 6.21 13.09 -22.75
C THR A 77 5.26 13.97 -23.57
N TYR A 78 4.21 14.52 -22.94
CA TYR A 78 3.24 15.42 -23.57
C TYR A 78 3.66 16.89 -23.59
N ARG A 79 4.93 17.21 -23.32
CA ARG A 79 5.42 18.59 -23.28
C ARG A 79 5.28 19.28 -24.65
N PRO A 80 4.76 20.52 -24.70
CA PRO A 80 4.66 21.27 -25.94
C PRO A 80 6.05 21.61 -26.49
N LYS A 81 6.24 21.47 -27.81
CA LYS A 81 7.53 21.74 -28.50
C LYS A 81 8.03 23.18 -28.34
N ASN A 82 7.15 24.12 -28.00
CA ASN A 82 7.46 25.54 -27.89
C ASN A 82 7.66 26.02 -26.44
N ILE A 83 7.96 25.11 -25.52
CA ILE A 83 8.19 25.45 -24.11
C ILE A 83 9.48 26.27 -23.92
N ASN A 84 9.46 27.25 -23.02
CA ASN A 84 10.64 28.04 -22.69
C ASN A 84 11.72 27.14 -22.06
N ARG A 85 12.99 27.41 -22.39
CA ARG A 85 14.16 26.65 -21.90
C ARG A 85 14.23 26.60 -20.38
N LEU A 86 13.88 27.71 -19.70
CA LEU A 86 13.90 27.78 -18.23
C LEU A 86 12.85 26.85 -17.60
N SER A 87 11.61 26.87 -18.09
CA SER A 87 10.55 25.98 -17.61
C SER A 87 10.82 24.51 -17.91
N TYR A 88 11.46 24.22 -19.07
CA TYR A 88 11.88 22.87 -19.40
C TYR A 88 12.95 22.37 -18.41
N ASN A 89 14.00 23.15 -18.18
CA ASN A 89 15.07 22.80 -17.26
C ASN A 89 14.56 22.63 -15.82
N ALA A 90 13.70 23.54 -15.35
CA ALA A 90 13.09 23.44 -14.02
C ALA A 90 12.24 22.18 -13.87
N SER A 91 11.43 21.85 -14.89
CA SER A 91 10.62 20.62 -14.89
C SER A 91 11.50 19.36 -14.92
N GLN A 92 12.62 19.37 -15.64
CA GLN A 92 13.57 18.25 -15.63
C GLN A 92 14.24 18.09 -14.27
N VAL A 93 14.71 19.16 -13.64
CA VAL A 93 15.29 19.11 -12.30
C VAL A 93 14.28 18.56 -11.29
N LEU A 94 13.02 19.02 -11.36
CA LEU A 94 11.96 18.53 -10.49
C LEU A 94 11.69 17.03 -10.72
N LEU A 95 11.65 16.56 -11.97
CA LEU A 95 11.50 15.14 -12.29
C LEU A 95 12.68 14.31 -11.81
N TYR A 96 13.91 14.81 -11.92
CA TYR A 96 15.09 14.12 -11.40
C TYR A 96 15.03 13.97 -9.88
N LEU A 97 14.69 15.05 -9.16
CA LEU A 97 14.52 15.00 -7.71
C LEU A 97 13.40 14.04 -7.31
N LEU A 98 12.25 14.11 -7.98
CA LEU A 98 11.12 13.21 -7.73
C LEU A 98 11.51 11.74 -7.98
N SER A 99 12.30 11.47 -9.03
CA SER A 99 12.78 10.13 -9.34
C SER A 99 13.74 9.58 -8.29
N ILE A 100 14.65 10.41 -7.76
CA ILE A 100 15.54 10.03 -6.66
C ILE A 100 14.71 9.67 -5.42
N VAL A 101 13.78 10.54 -5.03
CA VAL A 101 12.91 10.32 -3.86
C VAL A 101 12.07 9.06 -4.03
N ALA A 102 11.51 8.84 -5.21
CA ALA A 102 10.74 7.65 -5.57
C ALA A 102 11.59 6.37 -5.40
N ILE A 103 12.74 6.31 -6.06
CA ILE A 103 13.62 5.13 -6.04
C ILE A 103 14.11 4.85 -4.61
N VAL A 104 14.57 5.87 -3.89
CA VAL A 104 15.03 5.70 -2.50
C VAL A 104 13.92 5.20 -1.61
N SER A 105 12.71 5.78 -1.71
CA SER A 105 11.56 5.34 -0.92
C SER A 105 11.20 3.89 -1.21
N LEU A 106 11.22 3.49 -2.48
CA LEU A 106 10.93 2.12 -2.91
C LEU A 106 11.98 1.13 -2.40
N LEU A 107 13.27 1.50 -2.39
CA LEU A 107 14.32 0.67 -1.80
C LEU A 107 14.19 0.52 -0.28
N LEU A 108 13.81 1.59 0.42
CA LEU A 108 13.63 1.58 1.88
C LEU A 108 12.37 0.83 2.32
N VAL A 109 11.34 0.77 1.45
CA VAL A 109 10.07 0.11 1.79
C VAL A 109 10.19 -1.41 1.87
N VAL A 110 11.14 -2.02 1.14
CA VAL A 110 11.34 -3.48 1.10
C VAL A 110 11.81 -4.03 2.45
N PRO A 111 12.90 -3.53 3.08
CA PRO A 111 13.28 -3.99 4.42
C PRO A 111 12.24 -3.57 5.46
N ALA A 112 11.63 -2.39 5.32
CA ALA A 112 10.58 -1.94 6.22
C ALA A 112 9.34 -2.85 6.19
N SER A 113 8.93 -3.36 5.02
CA SER A 113 7.78 -4.27 4.90
C SER A 113 8.05 -5.63 5.56
N LEU A 114 9.28 -6.14 5.50
CA LEU A 114 9.66 -7.43 6.09
C LEU A 114 9.77 -7.39 7.63
N LEU A 115 10.14 -6.22 8.17
CA LEU A 115 10.32 -5.99 9.61
C LEU A 115 9.05 -5.50 10.31
N SER A 116 8.10 -4.93 9.56
CA SER A 116 6.84 -4.43 10.10
C SER A 116 5.80 -5.54 10.30
N SER A 117 4.85 -5.27 11.20
CA SER A 117 3.62 -6.06 11.32
C SER A 117 2.61 -5.51 10.31
N PRO A 118 1.87 -6.37 9.57
CA PRO A 118 0.92 -5.91 8.56
C PRO A 118 -0.13 -4.98 9.16
N SER A 119 -0.23 -3.77 8.62
CA SER A 119 -1.23 -2.79 9.05
C SER A 119 -2.59 -3.14 8.46
N MET A 120 -3.43 -3.79 9.27
CA MET A 120 -4.81 -4.15 8.88
C MET A 120 -5.82 -3.01 9.06
N GLY A 121 -5.36 -1.78 9.34
CA GLY A 121 -6.25 -0.63 9.57
C GLY A 121 -7.28 -0.91 10.66
N ILE A 122 -6.87 -1.60 11.73
CA ILE A 122 -7.75 -1.92 12.84
C ILE A 122 -7.90 -0.65 13.67
N GLU A 123 -8.98 0.08 13.43
CA GLU A 123 -9.38 1.26 14.19
C GLU A 123 -10.78 1.06 14.79
N GLY A 124 -10.97 1.53 16.03
CA GLY A 124 -12.24 1.45 16.76
C GLY A 124 -12.07 0.97 18.21
N ASN A 125 -12.76 1.62 19.15
CA ASN A 125 -12.77 1.29 20.59
C ASN A 125 -11.37 1.22 21.24
N TYR A 126 -10.54 2.25 21.06
CA TYR A 126 -9.13 2.31 21.50
C TYR A 126 -8.24 1.15 21.01
N SER A 127 -8.71 0.40 20.01
CA SER A 127 -7.94 -0.67 19.40
C SER A 127 -6.97 -0.10 18.38
N TYR A 128 -5.71 -0.53 18.44
CA TYR A 128 -4.65 -0.15 17.49
C TYR A 128 -3.77 -1.36 17.19
N GLY A 129 -3.55 -1.63 15.90
CA GLY A 129 -2.70 -2.75 15.45
C GLY A 129 -3.17 -4.11 16.00
N ASN A 130 -2.37 -4.70 16.91
CA ASN A 130 -2.68 -5.98 17.56
C ASN A 130 -3.39 -5.83 18.92
N HIS A 131 -3.62 -4.60 19.38
CA HIS A 131 -4.32 -4.33 20.63
C HIS A 131 -5.81 -4.15 20.33
N LEU A 132 -6.61 -5.16 20.67
CA LEU A 132 -8.06 -5.14 20.50
C LEU A 132 -8.72 -4.95 21.87
N GLN A 133 -9.42 -3.83 22.05
CA GLN A 133 -10.23 -3.56 23.22
C GLN A 133 -11.71 -3.67 22.84
N TRP A 134 -12.39 -4.64 23.44
CA TRP A 134 -13.84 -4.75 23.37
C TRP A 134 -14.43 -4.29 24.69
N PHE A 135 -15.28 -3.27 24.64
CA PHE A 135 -16.06 -2.81 25.78
C PHE A 135 -17.52 -3.17 25.55
N SER A 136 -18.13 -3.90 26.48
CA SER A 136 -19.56 -4.25 26.47
C SER A 136 -20.12 -4.06 27.87
N ASP A 137 -20.84 -2.96 28.08
CA ASP A 137 -21.37 -2.58 29.40
C ASP A 137 -22.75 -3.22 29.70
N LYS A 138 -23.28 -4.02 28.77
CA LYS A 138 -24.50 -4.82 28.95
C LYS A 138 -24.26 -6.26 28.49
N SER A 139 -24.42 -7.22 29.39
CA SER A 139 -24.42 -8.66 29.06
C SER A 139 -25.74 -9.29 29.51
N SER A 140 -26.54 -9.79 28.58
CA SER A 140 -27.78 -10.55 28.86
C SER A 140 -27.48 -12.03 29.14
N GLY A 141 -26.64 -12.31 30.14
CA GLY A 141 -26.41 -13.65 30.70
C GLY A 141 -25.51 -14.62 29.92
N LEU A 142 -25.20 -14.36 28.64
CA LEU A 142 -24.24 -15.15 27.85
C LEU A 142 -22.96 -14.33 27.61
N LEU A 143 -21.79 -14.96 27.82
CA LEU A 143 -20.50 -14.36 27.49
C LEU A 143 -20.46 -14.08 25.97
N PRO A 144 -20.20 -12.83 25.55
CA PRO A 144 -20.10 -12.51 24.13
C PRO A 144 -18.98 -13.31 23.49
N GLN A 145 -19.34 -14.22 22.58
CA GLN A 145 -18.37 -14.97 21.79
C GLN A 145 -17.70 -14.04 20.79
N VAL A 146 -16.43 -13.75 21.02
CA VAL A 146 -15.59 -13.00 20.07
C VAL A 146 -14.95 -14.02 19.13
N SER A 147 -15.14 -13.83 17.82
CA SER A 147 -14.50 -14.66 16.81
C SER A 147 -13.34 -13.90 16.17
N LEU A 148 -12.13 -14.45 16.32
CA LEU A 148 -10.90 -13.91 15.78
C LEU A 148 -10.35 -14.89 14.75
N VAL A 149 -10.27 -14.47 13.49
CA VAL A 149 -9.55 -15.20 12.45
C VAL A 149 -8.17 -14.56 12.32
N SER A 150 -7.14 -15.25 12.78
CA SER A 150 -5.75 -14.81 12.65
C SER A 150 -4.89 -15.89 12.02
N ILE A 151 -4.04 -15.52 11.07
CA ILE A 151 -3.03 -16.39 10.45
C ILE A 151 -1.63 -16.00 10.97
N SER A 152 -0.66 -16.90 10.85
CA SER A 152 0.73 -16.60 11.21
C SER A 152 1.33 -15.50 10.31
N THR A 153 2.08 -14.57 10.89
CA THR A 153 2.80 -13.51 10.16
C THR A 153 3.82 -14.03 9.14
N ILE A 154 4.15 -15.34 9.16
CA ILE A 154 5.04 -15.95 8.18
C ILE A 154 4.49 -15.90 6.75
N PHE A 155 3.16 -16.00 6.59
CA PHE A 155 2.52 -15.93 5.27
C PHE A 155 2.68 -14.54 4.65
N TYR A 156 2.47 -13.49 5.47
CA TYR A 156 2.73 -12.11 5.06
C TYR A 156 4.19 -11.91 4.63
N LYS A 157 5.15 -12.40 5.42
CA LYS A 157 6.58 -12.32 5.07
C LYS A 157 6.91 -13.08 3.80
N GLY A 158 6.31 -14.25 3.56
CA GLY A 158 6.46 -15.01 2.33
C GLY A 158 5.96 -14.25 1.10
N ILE A 159 4.78 -13.63 1.20
CA ILE A 159 4.23 -12.77 0.16
C ILE A 159 5.16 -11.58 -0.11
N MET A 160 5.64 -10.92 0.94
CA MET A 160 6.57 -9.78 0.82
C MET A 160 7.92 -10.16 0.22
N LEU A 161 8.42 -11.36 0.49
CA LEU A 161 9.64 -11.88 -0.14
C LEU A 161 9.44 -12.09 -1.64
N VAL A 162 8.36 -12.77 -2.04
CA VAL A 162 8.03 -12.97 -3.46
C VAL A 162 7.84 -11.61 -4.14
N TRP A 163 7.16 -10.68 -3.48
CA TRP A 163 6.96 -9.33 -3.97
C TRP A 163 8.28 -8.56 -4.15
N GLY A 164 9.19 -8.62 -3.17
CA GLY A 164 10.50 -7.97 -3.26
C GLY A 164 11.41 -8.56 -4.35
N ILE A 165 11.35 -9.88 -4.56
CA ILE A 165 12.02 -10.56 -5.67
C ILE A 165 11.46 -10.06 -7.00
N TRP A 166 10.14 -10.04 -7.14
CA TRP A 166 9.49 -9.50 -8.34
C TRP A 166 9.88 -8.04 -8.59
N LEU A 167 9.90 -7.21 -7.55
CA LEU A 167 10.28 -5.81 -7.63
C LEU A 167 11.70 -5.62 -8.17
N SER A 168 12.62 -6.51 -7.79
CA SER A 168 14.02 -6.47 -8.25
C SER A 168 14.12 -6.69 -9.77
N PHE A 169 13.34 -7.62 -10.32
CA PHE A 169 13.26 -7.83 -11.77
C PHE A 169 12.50 -6.70 -12.49
N ALA A 170 11.42 -6.19 -11.89
CA ALA A 170 10.67 -5.07 -12.43
C ALA A 170 11.53 -3.79 -12.52
N PHE A 171 12.37 -3.54 -11.51
CA PHE A 171 13.26 -2.38 -11.51
C PHE A 171 14.26 -2.41 -12.69
N LEU A 172 14.79 -3.58 -13.01
CA LEU A 172 15.68 -3.78 -14.17
C LEU A 172 14.97 -3.54 -15.51
N SER A 173 13.67 -3.82 -15.59
CA SER A 173 12.91 -3.58 -16.82
C SER A 173 12.54 -2.10 -17.01
N TRP A 174 12.45 -1.32 -15.93
CA TRP A 174 12.15 0.12 -15.99
C TRP A 174 13.35 0.98 -16.36
N ILE A 175 14.57 0.50 -16.11
CA ILE A 175 15.81 1.22 -16.44
C ILE A 175 16.19 1.06 -17.92
N LYS A 176 15.69 0.02 -18.59
CA LYS A 176 15.90 -0.20 -20.02
C LYS A 176 15.12 0.79 -20.87
#